data_AF-A0A9P6CMH8-F1
#
_entry.id   AF-A0A9P6CMH8-F1
#
_cell.length_a   1.000
_cell.length_b   1.000
_cell.length_c   1.000
_cell.angle_alpha   90.00
_cell.angle_beta   90.00
_cell.angle_gamma   90.00
#
_symmetry.space_group_name_H-M   'P 1'
#
loop_
_entity.id
_entity.type
_entity.pdbx_description
1 polymer ?
#
loop_
_entity_poly.entity_id
_entity_poly.type
_entity_poly.pdbx_seq_one_letter_code
_entity_poly.pdbx_strand_id
1 'polypeptide(L)'
;MPATTTPPPEIRTIYDETFRSRHYDEPTISSMATQANLLGRLKHHAATTDGSFSICISSGQGVFISKALLDSIPKDHRPALDTRRAGQAVETFSGTLISIGTTFLPVIFTNYTTGEKFRVVLYAIVMPSLYVPMFIGGSRGSVVQTTQYTNEGPKHGFGFGPGDEKVHVMGIY
;
A
#
# COMPACT_ATOMS: atom_id res chain seq x y z
N MET A 1 20.71 -27.46 25.73
CA MET A 1 20.35 -27.72 24.33
C MET A 1 19.93 -26.40 23.71
N PRO A 2 20.58 -25.90 22.64
CA PRO A 2 20.11 -24.70 21.96
C PRO A 2 18.79 -25.01 21.25
N ALA A 3 17.76 -24.22 21.53
CA ALA A 3 16.48 -24.34 20.84
C ALA A 3 16.71 -24.01 19.36
N THR A 4 16.55 -24.99 18.48
CA THR A 4 16.43 -24.75 17.04
C THR A 4 15.11 -24.03 16.79
N THR A 5 15.13 -22.70 16.92
CA THR A 5 14.02 -21.87 16.47
C THR A 5 13.99 -21.94 14.95
N THR A 6 13.07 -22.74 14.40
CA THR A 6 12.75 -22.70 12.98
C THR A 6 12.55 -21.24 12.59
N PRO A 7 13.23 -20.73 11.56
CA PRO A 7 13.02 -19.37 11.08
C PRO A 7 11.52 -19.16 10.86
N PRO A 8 10.94 -18.02 11.27
CA PRO A 8 9.55 -17.72 11.01
C PRO A 8 9.24 -17.93 9.52
N PRO A 9 8.08 -18.52 9.16
CA PRO A 9 7.74 -18.77 7.77
C PRO A 9 7.83 -17.46 6.98
N GLU A 10 8.59 -17.49 5.88
CA GLU A 10 8.79 -16.33 5.05
C GLU A 10 7.49 -15.97 4.31
N ILE A 11 7.06 -14.72 4.42
CA ILE A 11 5.87 -14.24 3.72
C ILE A 11 6.21 -14.12 2.24
N ARG A 12 5.52 -14.90 1.41
CA ARG A 12 5.68 -14.90 -0.05
C ARG A 12 5.43 -13.51 -0.62
N THR A 13 6.29 -13.08 -1.54
CA THR A 13 6.08 -11.85 -2.34
C THR A 13 5.39 -12.22 -3.64
N ILE A 14 4.23 -11.64 -3.89
CA ILE A 14 3.45 -11.92 -5.11
C ILE A 14 3.54 -10.80 -6.14
N TYR A 15 3.94 -9.61 -5.71
CA TYR A 15 4.13 -8.46 -6.60
C TYR A 15 5.23 -7.55 -6.09
N ASP A 16 6.05 -7.09 -7.02
CA ASP A 16 7.19 -6.23 -6.75
C ASP A 16 7.41 -5.23 -7.89
N GLU A 17 7.30 -3.94 -7.58
CA GLU A 17 7.48 -2.85 -8.54
C GLU A 17 8.92 -2.34 -8.66
N THR A 18 9.86 -2.83 -7.85
CA THR A 18 11.26 -2.33 -7.82
C THR A 18 11.93 -2.27 -9.19
N PHE A 19 11.61 -3.21 -10.09
CA PHE A 19 12.18 -3.30 -11.44
C PHE A 19 11.15 -3.08 -12.57
N ARG A 20 9.91 -2.70 -12.26
CA ARG A 20 8.82 -2.63 -13.25
C ARG A 20 8.67 -1.28 -13.94
N SER A 21 9.62 -0.35 -13.74
CA SER A 21 9.58 1.03 -14.28
C SER A 21 8.22 1.72 -14.09
N ARG A 22 7.54 1.43 -12.97
CA ARG A 22 6.23 1.98 -12.63
C ARG A 22 6.39 3.42 -12.18
N HIS A 23 5.71 4.31 -12.87
CA HIS A 23 5.65 5.72 -12.53
C HIS A 23 4.22 6.23 -12.70
N TYR A 24 3.86 7.22 -11.89
CA TYR A 24 2.59 7.93 -12.00
C TYR A 24 2.92 9.34 -12.48
N ASP A 25 2.73 9.58 -13.78
CA ASP A 25 3.04 10.87 -14.40
C ASP A 25 2.03 11.94 -13.98
N GLU A 26 0.76 11.56 -13.86
CA GLU A 26 -0.34 12.40 -13.40
C GLU A 26 -0.96 11.81 -12.11
N PRO A 27 -0.28 11.92 -10.96
CA PRO A 27 -0.78 11.35 -9.71
C PRO A 27 -1.95 12.17 -9.16
N THR A 28 -3.04 11.49 -8.82
CA THR A 28 -4.28 12.13 -8.34
C THR A 28 -4.93 11.36 -7.19
N ILE A 29 -5.50 12.11 -6.25
CA ILE A 29 -6.34 11.61 -5.15
C ILE A 29 -7.75 12.21 -5.33
N SER A 30 -8.65 11.47 -5.98
CA SER A 30 -9.99 11.96 -6.36
C SER A 30 -11.05 11.69 -5.28
N SER A 31 -10.66 11.69 -4.01
CA SER A 31 -11.51 11.44 -2.85
C SER A 31 -11.00 12.26 -1.67
N MET A 32 -11.85 12.49 -0.66
CA MET A 32 -11.37 13.04 0.62
C MET A 32 -10.36 12.11 1.31
N ALA A 33 -10.27 10.84 0.88
CA ALA A 33 -9.39 9.83 1.45
C ALA A 33 -9.56 9.68 2.97
N THR A 34 -10.76 9.96 3.50
CA THR A 34 -11.04 9.95 4.94
C THR A 34 -11.65 8.64 5.45
N GLN A 35 -12.18 7.81 4.55
CA GLN A 35 -12.77 6.53 4.88
C GLN A 35 -11.84 5.41 4.45
N ALA A 36 -11.07 4.90 5.41
CA ALA A 36 -10.30 3.68 5.23
C ALA A 36 -11.25 2.51 4.96
N ASN A 37 -10.93 1.71 3.97
CA ASN A 37 -11.73 0.55 3.56
C ASN A 37 -10.88 -0.71 3.39
N LEU A 38 -9.59 -0.65 3.73
CA LEU A 38 -8.70 -1.79 3.73
C LEU A 38 -7.70 -1.69 4.89
N LEU A 39 -7.25 -2.84 5.38
CA LEU A 39 -6.19 -2.94 6.38
C LEU A 39 -4.92 -3.51 5.75
N GLY A 40 -3.83 -2.75 5.81
CA GLY A 40 -2.49 -3.21 5.48
C GLY A 40 -1.68 -3.53 6.74
N ARG A 41 -0.57 -4.26 6.57
CA ARG A 41 0.40 -4.50 7.65
C ARG A 41 1.83 -4.27 7.18
N LEU A 42 2.65 -3.70 8.05
CA LEU A 42 4.10 -3.59 7.87
C LEU A 42 4.78 -4.85 8.42
N LYS A 43 5.80 -5.36 7.73
CA LYS A 43 6.64 -6.47 8.25
C LYS A 43 7.46 -6.02 9.46
N HIS A 44 8.03 -4.82 9.37
CA HIS A 44 8.82 -4.20 10.41
C HIS A 44 8.08 -2.96 10.87
N HIS A 45 7.75 -2.93 12.16
CA HIS A 45 6.97 -1.86 12.78
C HIS A 45 7.51 -1.61 14.19
N ALA A 46 7.13 -0.48 14.78
CA ALA A 46 7.43 -0.22 16.19
C ALA A 46 6.82 -1.30 17.09
N ALA A 47 7.53 -1.65 18.16
CA ALA A 47 7.10 -2.66 19.14
C ALA A 47 5.78 -2.30 19.86
N THR A 48 5.37 -1.04 19.80
CA THR A 48 4.12 -0.51 20.39
C THR A 48 2.90 -0.71 19.49
N THR A 49 3.06 -1.28 18.30
CA THR A 49 1.98 -1.53 17.33
C THR A 49 2.06 -2.97 16.84
N ASP A 50 0.98 -3.49 16.25
CA ASP A 50 0.98 -4.77 15.53
C ASP A 50 1.33 -4.63 14.03
N GLY A 51 1.80 -3.43 13.65
CA GLY A 51 2.14 -3.05 12.29
C GLY A 51 0.94 -2.81 11.38
N SER A 52 -0.29 -2.92 11.87
CA SER A 52 -1.48 -2.66 11.07
C SER A 52 -1.68 -1.16 10.80
N PHE A 53 -2.18 -0.84 9.61
CA PHE A 53 -2.50 0.53 9.24
C PHE A 53 -3.66 0.58 8.23
N SER A 54 -4.40 1.67 8.31
CA SER A 54 -5.55 1.94 7.44
C SER A 54 -5.13 2.33 6.03
N ILE A 55 -5.79 1.76 5.04
CA ILE A 55 -5.64 2.08 3.62
C ILE A 55 -7.00 2.56 3.09
N CYS A 56 -6.98 3.64 2.32
CA CYS A 56 -8.13 4.09 1.55
C CYS A 56 -7.93 3.72 0.07
N ILE A 57 -8.82 2.89 -0.47
CA ILE A 57 -8.94 2.62 -1.90
C ILE A 57 -10.08 3.47 -2.45
N SER A 58 -9.79 4.32 -3.44
CA SER A 58 -10.80 5.17 -4.08
C SER A 58 -10.44 5.56 -5.51
N SER A 59 -11.24 6.40 -6.16
CA SER A 59 -10.91 6.98 -7.47
C SER A 59 -9.64 7.82 -7.39
N GLY A 60 -8.81 7.75 -8.43
CA GLY A 60 -7.53 8.45 -8.52
C GLY A 60 -6.46 7.57 -9.15
N GLN A 61 -5.25 8.12 -9.26
CA GLN A 61 -4.11 7.46 -9.90
C GLN A 61 -2.89 7.58 -9.01
N GLY A 62 -2.33 6.44 -8.63
CA GLY A 62 -1.13 6.39 -7.79
C GLY A 62 -1.31 5.60 -6.51
N VAL A 63 -0.18 5.32 -5.87
CA VAL A 63 -0.10 4.84 -4.50
C VAL A 63 0.58 5.95 -3.70
N PHE A 64 -0.04 6.35 -2.60
CA PHE A 64 0.44 7.44 -1.76
C PHE A 64 0.52 6.98 -0.33
N ILE A 65 1.54 7.42 0.37
CA ILE A 65 1.70 7.14 1.80
C ILE A 65 2.00 8.43 2.55
N SER A 66 1.58 8.49 3.80
CA SER A 66 1.99 9.57 4.69
C SER A 66 3.44 9.39 5.10
N LYS A 67 4.17 10.50 5.27
CA LYS A 67 5.51 10.49 5.88
C LYS A 67 5.49 9.80 7.26
N ALA A 68 4.42 9.98 8.03
CA ALA A 68 4.24 9.34 9.32
C ALA A 68 4.22 7.81 9.23
N LEU A 69 3.57 7.23 8.21
CA LEU A 69 3.60 5.77 7.98
C LEU A 69 5.02 5.30 7.68
N LEU A 70 5.74 6.00 6.80
CA LEU A 70 7.12 5.65 6.47
C LEU A 70 8.03 5.75 7.72
N ASP A 71 7.84 6.77 8.54
CA ASP A 71 8.61 6.98 9.76
C ASP A 71 8.29 5.96 10.87
N SER A 72 7.10 5.34 10.84
CA SER A 72 6.74 4.27 11.80
C SER A 72 7.56 2.99 11.64
N ILE A 73 8.23 2.83 10.50
CA ILE A 73 9.13 1.71 10.25
C ILE A 73 10.47 1.99 10.94
N PRO A 74 10.99 1.05 11.75
CA PRO A 74 12.31 1.17 12.38
C PRO A 74 13.39 1.53 11.35
N LYS A 75 14.33 2.40 11.75
CA LYS A 75 15.33 3.00 10.85
C LYS A 75 16.09 1.96 10.02
N ASP A 76 16.49 0.85 10.63
CA ASP A 76 17.28 -0.21 9.98
C ASP A 76 16.48 -1.03 8.93
N HIS A 77 15.16 -0.90 8.94
CA HIS A 77 14.25 -1.59 8.02
C HIS A 77 13.48 -0.63 7.12
N ARG A 78 13.66 0.67 7.29
CA ARG A 78 12.89 1.69 6.59
C ARG A 78 13.33 1.74 5.12
N PRO A 79 12.40 1.61 4.17
CA PRO A 79 12.71 1.83 2.76
C PRO A 79 13.33 3.21 2.51
N ALA A 80 14.31 3.27 1.62
CA ALA A 80 14.96 4.52 1.28
C ALA A 80 13.96 5.48 0.60
N LEU A 81 14.01 6.76 1.00
CA LEU A 81 13.28 7.82 0.32
C LEU A 81 14.11 8.32 -0.86
N ASP A 82 13.59 8.16 -2.07
CA ASP A 82 14.16 8.74 -3.28
C ASP A 82 13.61 10.15 -3.51
N THR A 83 14.48 11.14 -3.38
CA THR A 83 14.14 12.56 -3.52
C THR A 83 14.30 13.09 -4.94
N ARG A 84 14.76 12.28 -5.91
CA ARG A 84 14.91 12.71 -7.32
C ARG A 84 13.60 13.17 -7.95
N ARG A 85 12.46 12.70 -7.41
CA ARG A 85 11.09 13.08 -7.82
C ARG A 85 10.35 13.89 -6.75
N ALA A 86 11.07 14.43 -5.75
CA ALA A 86 10.46 15.36 -4.79
C ALA A 86 9.96 16.62 -5.51
N GLY A 87 8.96 17.29 -4.94
CA GLY A 87 8.36 18.47 -5.56
C GLY A 87 7.27 18.15 -6.58
N GLN A 88 6.99 16.87 -6.87
CA GLN A 88 5.88 16.49 -7.75
C GLN A 88 4.55 16.94 -7.13
N ALA A 89 3.79 17.73 -7.90
CA ALA A 89 2.45 18.16 -7.55
C ALA A 89 1.47 16.98 -7.66
N VAL A 90 0.63 16.82 -6.64
CA VAL A 90 -0.42 15.81 -6.57
C VAL A 90 -1.74 16.54 -6.43
N GLU A 91 -2.62 16.38 -7.41
CA GLU A 91 -3.96 16.92 -7.30
C GLU A 91 -4.79 16.08 -6.35
N THR A 92 -5.37 16.73 -5.35
CA THR A 92 -6.29 16.10 -4.40
C THR A 92 -7.65 16.79 -4.46
N PHE A 93 -8.68 16.13 -3.93
CA PHE A 93 -10.01 16.73 -3.80
C PHE A 93 -10.00 18.08 -3.06
N SER A 94 -9.07 18.29 -2.12
CA SER A 94 -8.93 19.51 -1.32
C SER A 94 -7.92 20.53 -1.87
N GLY A 95 -7.35 20.29 -3.06
CA GLY A 95 -6.32 21.14 -3.68
C GLY A 95 -5.03 20.39 -3.96
N THR A 96 -3.96 21.12 -4.28
CA THR A 96 -2.66 20.51 -4.64
C THR A 96 -1.80 20.29 -3.41
N LEU A 97 -1.27 19.09 -3.27
CA LEU A 97 -0.22 18.76 -2.29
C LEU A 97 1.10 18.51 -3.01
N ILE A 98 2.22 18.79 -2.34
CA ILE A 98 3.56 18.58 -2.89
C ILE A 98 4.19 17.35 -2.23
N SER A 99 4.61 16.39 -3.04
CA SER A 99 5.29 15.19 -2.55
C SER A 99 6.73 15.49 -2.11
N ILE A 100 7.23 14.72 -1.15
CA ILE A 100 8.62 14.83 -0.66
C ILE A 100 9.57 13.81 -1.31
N GLY A 101 9.05 12.96 -2.20
CA GLY A 101 9.80 11.92 -2.89
C GLY A 101 8.97 10.65 -3.06
N THR A 102 9.67 9.56 -3.36
CA THR A 102 9.05 8.26 -3.64
C THR A 102 9.80 7.14 -2.92
N THR A 103 9.16 6.01 -2.71
CA THR A 103 9.79 4.85 -2.09
C THR A 103 9.13 3.55 -2.55
N PHE A 104 9.80 2.42 -2.35
CA PHE A 104 9.22 1.10 -2.55
C PHE A 104 8.77 0.54 -1.20
N LEU A 105 7.48 0.63 -0.90
CA LEU A 105 6.92 0.21 0.38
C LEU A 105 6.43 -1.24 0.31
N PRO A 106 6.99 -2.17 1.10
CA PRO A 106 6.45 -3.51 1.25
C PRO A 106 5.22 -3.49 2.18
N VAL A 107 4.08 -3.94 1.67
CA VAL A 107 2.82 -4.07 2.41
C VAL A 107 2.42 -5.54 2.45
N ILE A 108 2.00 -6.01 3.62
CA ILE A 108 1.45 -7.34 3.82
C ILE A 108 -0.07 -7.24 3.84
N PHE A 109 -0.70 -8.11 3.04
CA PHE A 109 -2.14 -8.32 3.02
C PHE A 109 -2.45 -9.78 3.39
N THR A 110 -3.72 -10.05 3.66
CA THR A 110 -4.23 -11.40 3.89
C THR A 110 -5.20 -11.75 2.77
N ASN A 111 -4.96 -12.86 2.08
CA ASN A 111 -5.87 -13.38 1.07
C ASN A 111 -7.16 -13.82 1.75
N TYR A 112 -8.27 -13.24 1.34
CA TYR A 112 -9.59 -13.54 1.91
C TYR A 112 -10.02 -15.00 1.65
N THR A 113 -9.71 -15.55 0.49
CA THR A 113 -10.11 -16.91 0.10
C THR A 113 -9.28 -17.98 0.80
N THR A 114 -7.97 -17.78 0.96
CA THR A 114 -7.06 -18.81 1.49
C THR A 114 -6.55 -18.54 2.91
N GLY A 115 -6.72 -17.33 3.42
CA GLY A 115 -6.11 -16.88 4.69
C GLY A 115 -4.60 -16.65 4.61
N GLU A 116 -3.97 -16.88 3.44
CA GLU A 116 -2.52 -16.72 3.26
C GLU A 116 -2.13 -15.24 3.40
N LYS A 117 -1.11 -14.96 4.22
CA LYS A 117 -0.45 -13.65 4.20
C LYS A 117 0.49 -13.56 3.01
N PHE A 118 0.41 -12.46 2.27
CA PHE A 118 1.29 -12.21 1.13
C PHE A 118 1.82 -10.78 1.15
N ARG A 119 2.98 -10.59 0.52
CA ARG A 119 3.67 -9.31 0.42
C ARG A 119 3.54 -8.74 -0.99
N VAL A 120 3.29 -7.43 -1.04
CA VAL A 120 3.26 -6.60 -2.24
C VAL A 120 4.23 -5.44 -2.03
N VAL A 121 5.18 -5.23 -2.92
CA VAL A 121 6.09 -4.06 -2.89
C VAL A 121 5.57 -3.03 -3.87
N LEU A 122 5.13 -1.89 -3.34
CA LEU A 122 4.45 -0.83 -4.10
C LEU A 122 5.36 0.39 -4.25
N TYR A 123 5.47 0.92 -5.46
CA TYR A 123 6.03 2.25 -5.72
C TYR A 123 5.06 3.30 -5.19
N ALA A 124 5.44 3.94 -4.09
CA ALA A 124 4.60 4.88 -3.36
C ALA A 124 5.17 6.31 -3.43
N ILE A 125 4.29 7.27 -3.69
CA ILE A 125 4.57 8.71 -3.56
C ILE A 125 4.42 9.08 -2.09
N VAL A 126 5.46 9.68 -1.52
CA VAL A 126 5.48 10.06 -0.11
C VAL A 126 4.96 11.48 0.05
N MET A 127 3.87 11.60 0.79
CA MET A 127 3.21 12.87 1.06
C MET A 127 3.62 13.39 2.45
N PRO A 128 3.93 14.69 2.60
CA PRO A 128 4.33 15.25 3.89
C PRO A 128 3.20 15.18 4.91
N SER A 129 1.96 15.42 4.45
CA SER A 129 0.75 15.33 5.24
C SER A 129 -0.34 14.67 4.40
N LEU A 130 -0.79 13.49 4.82
CA LEU A 130 -1.90 12.74 4.22
C LEU A 130 -2.79 12.28 5.37
N TYR A 131 -4.12 12.50 5.25
CA TYR A 131 -5.08 12.22 6.32
C TYR A 131 -5.19 10.72 6.68
N VAL A 132 -4.87 9.85 5.72
CA VAL A 132 -4.74 8.41 5.93
C VAL A 132 -3.30 7.96 5.81
N PRO A 133 -2.90 6.87 6.48
CA PRO A 133 -1.56 6.30 6.32
C PRO A 133 -1.22 5.97 4.87
N MET A 134 -2.20 5.47 4.10
CA MET A 134 -2.01 5.09 2.71
C MET A 134 -3.29 5.30 1.88
N PHE A 135 -3.11 5.73 0.64
CA PHE A 135 -4.12 5.81 -0.40
C PHE A 135 -3.69 5.00 -1.62
N ILE A 136 -4.61 4.24 -2.22
CA ILE A 136 -4.39 3.52 -3.47
C ILE A 136 -5.50 3.92 -4.44
N GLY A 137 -5.12 4.55 -5.55
CA GLY A 137 -6.05 4.89 -6.63
C GLY A 137 -6.52 3.64 -7.37
N GLY A 138 -7.82 3.49 -7.60
CA GLY A 138 -8.46 2.34 -8.27
C GLY A 138 -8.78 2.57 -9.76
N SER A 139 -8.04 3.45 -10.45
CA SER A 139 -8.21 3.70 -11.88
C SER A 139 -7.72 2.54 -12.77
N ARG A 140 -8.02 2.59 -14.07
CA ARG A 140 -7.53 1.58 -15.04
C ARG A 140 -6.02 1.47 -14.98
N GLY A 141 -5.52 0.24 -14.85
CA GLY A 141 -4.09 -0.01 -14.66
C GLY A 141 -3.61 0.14 -13.22
N SER A 142 -4.49 0.29 -12.24
CA SER A 142 -4.11 0.15 -10.82
C SER A 142 -3.82 -1.30 -10.44
N VAL A 143 -3.08 -1.47 -9.34
CA VAL A 143 -2.92 -2.75 -8.65
C VAL A 143 -4.26 -3.27 -8.11
N VAL A 144 -5.22 -2.39 -7.80
CA VAL A 144 -6.59 -2.75 -7.45
C VAL A 144 -7.46 -2.71 -8.70
N GLN A 145 -7.94 -3.86 -9.14
CA GLN A 145 -8.65 -4.00 -10.42
C GLN A 145 -10.17 -4.13 -10.27
N THR A 146 -10.65 -4.62 -9.12
CA THR A 146 -12.08 -4.83 -8.90
C THR A 146 -12.44 -4.56 -7.44
N THR A 147 -13.60 -3.97 -7.21
CA THR A 147 -14.24 -3.90 -5.89
C THR A 147 -15.61 -4.54 -6.03
N GLN A 148 -15.90 -5.54 -5.19
CA GLN A 148 -17.20 -6.22 -5.15
C GLN A 148 -17.80 -6.03 -3.77
N TYR A 149 -19.07 -5.61 -3.67
CA TYR A 149 -19.75 -5.52 -2.39
C TYR A 149 -20.45 -6.85 -2.09
N THR A 150 -20.13 -7.41 -0.94
CA THR A 150 -20.70 -8.67 -0.42
C THR A 150 -21.40 -8.41 0.91
N ASN A 151 -22.14 -9.40 1.42
CA ASN A 151 -22.76 -9.30 2.74
C ASN A 151 -21.74 -9.16 3.88
N GLU A 152 -20.46 -9.48 3.65
CA GLU A 152 -19.38 -9.40 4.64
C GLU A 152 -18.56 -8.12 4.54
N GLY A 153 -18.64 -7.37 3.43
CA GLY A 153 -17.68 -6.31 3.17
C GLY A 153 -17.47 -5.98 1.69
N PRO A 154 -16.83 -4.84 1.37
CA PRO A 154 -16.18 -4.66 0.08
C PRO A 154 -14.99 -5.63 -0.02
N LYS A 155 -14.95 -6.37 -1.11
CA LYS A 155 -13.88 -7.28 -1.48
C LYS A 155 -13.06 -6.63 -2.59
N HIS A 156 -11.80 -6.32 -2.30
CA HIS A 156 -10.89 -5.71 -3.25
C HIS A 156 -10.05 -6.78 -3.94
N GLY A 157 -10.18 -6.89 -5.26
CA GLY A 157 -9.37 -7.78 -6.10
C GLY A 157 -8.15 -7.07 -6.62
N PHE A 158 -6.98 -7.55 -6.21
CA PHE A 158 -5.68 -7.10 -6.67
C PHE A 158 -5.24 -7.95 -7.86
N GLY A 159 -4.76 -7.30 -8.92
CA GLY A 159 -4.23 -7.97 -10.10
C GLY A 159 -2.85 -7.43 -10.46
N PHE A 160 -1.93 -8.33 -10.78
CA PHE A 160 -0.49 -8.07 -10.82
C PHE A 160 0.14 -8.17 -12.22
N GLY A 161 -0.69 -8.46 -13.22
CA GLY A 161 -0.31 -8.65 -14.62
C GLY A 161 -1.49 -9.12 -15.47
N PRO A 162 -1.35 -9.11 -16.81
CA PRO A 162 -2.34 -9.67 -17.72
C PRO A 162 -2.45 -11.19 -17.52
N GLY A 163 -3.64 -11.68 -17.17
CA GLY A 163 -3.91 -13.11 -16.99
C GLY A 163 -3.60 -13.66 -15.59
N ASP A 164 -3.08 -12.84 -14.68
CA ASP A 164 -2.85 -13.26 -13.29
C ASP A 164 -4.18 -13.48 -12.56
N GLU A 165 -4.22 -14.52 -11.73
CA GLU A 165 -5.34 -14.74 -10.81
C GLU A 165 -5.43 -13.57 -9.84
N LYS A 166 -6.65 -13.04 -9.68
CA LYS A 166 -6.89 -11.94 -8.76
C LYS A 166 -6.80 -12.44 -7.32
N VAL A 167 -5.95 -11.81 -6.53
CA VAL A 167 -5.91 -12.05 -5.09
C VAL A 167 -6.87 -11.10 -4.42
N HIS A 168 -7.77 -11.65 -3.62
CA HIS A 168 -8.81 -10.87 -2.97
C HIS A 168 -8.43 -10.55 -1.54
N VAL A 169 -8.62 -9.29 -1.13
CA VAL A 169 -8.46 -8.84 0.25
C VAL A 169 -9.80 -8.27 0.70
N MET A 170 -10.25 -8.70 1.88
CA MET A 170 -11.48 -8.17 2.47
C MET A 170 -11.22 -6.79 3.04
N GLY A 171 -12.12 -5.86 2.74
CA GLY A 171 -12.09 -4.54 3.31
C GLY A 171 -12.58 -4.51 4.75
N ILE A 172 -12.40 -3.35 5.39
CA ILE A 172 -12.88 -3.09 6.75
C ILE A 172 -14.10 -2.17 6.71
N TYR A 173 -15.08 -2.44 7.58
CA TYR A 173 -16.27 -1.61 7.81
C TYR A 173 -16.24 -1.05 9.23
#